data_AF-A0A6P3B316-F1
#
_entry.id   AF-A0A6P3B316-F1
#
_cell.length_a   1.000
_cell.length_b   1.000
_cell.length_c   1.000
_cell.angle_alpha   90.00
_cell.angle_beta   90.00
_cell.angle_gamma   90.00
#
_symmetry.space_group_name_H-M   'P 1'
#
loop_
_entity.id
_entity.type
_entity.pdbx_description
1 polymer ?
#
loop_
_entity_poly.entity_id
_entity_poly.type
_entity_poly.pdbx_seq_one_letter_code
_entity_poly.pdbx_strand_id
1 'polypeptide(L)' 'MLPADSDDDRLSQPNDVLGLARHLPALDPERYVDEQARRAFIESLDRWPTLAKLMGLKR' A
#
# COMPACT_ATOMS: atom_id res chain seq x y z
N MET A 1 -23.68 18.58 21.04
CA MET A 1 -23.48 17.78 19.82
C MET A 1 -22.21 18.31 19.18
N LEU A 2 -21.08 17.63 19.38
CA LEU A 2 -19.80 18.03 18.80
C LEU A 2 -19.76 17.55 17.35
N PRO A 3 -19.30 18.36 16.38
CA PRO A 3 -19.04 17.86 15.05
C PRO A 3 -17.72 17.07 15.13
N ALA A 4 -17.79 15.76 15.01
CA ALA A 4 -16.62 14.91 14.85
C ALA A 4 -16.27 14.80 13.35
N ASP A 5 -16.20 15.94 12.65
CA ASP A 5 -15.86 16.03 11.22
C ASP A 5 -14.42 16.55 11.06
N SER A 6 -13.42 15.91 11.69
CA SER A 6 -12.04 16.42 11.60
C SER A 6 -10.93 15.37 11.54
N ASP A 7 -11.24 14.09 11.31
CA ASP A 7 -10.22 13.05 11.07
C ASP A 7 -10.36 12.30 9.74
N ASP A 8 -11.41 12.52 8.96
CA ASP A 8 -11.69 11.74 7.72
C ASP A 8 -10.84 12.20 6.52
N ASP A 9 -10.27 13.40 6.58
CA ASP A 9 -9.51 14.02 5.48
C ASP A 9 -7.99 13.87 5.60
N ARG A 10 -7.49 13.09 6.58
CA ARG A 10 -6.06 12.74 6.66
C ARG A 10 -5.70 11.65 5.65
N LEU A 11 -6.05 11.90 4.39
CA LEU A 11 -5.59 11.21 3.19
C LEU A 11 -5.86 9.70 3.26
N SER A 12 -6.91 9.23 2.57
CA SER A 12 -6.87 7.88 1.99
C SER A 12 -5.55 7.77 1.24
N GLN A 13 -4.55 7.18 1.89
CA GLN A 13 -3.26 7.01 1.25
C GLN A 13 -3.49 6.13 0.03
N PRO A 14 -2.73 6.35 -1.06
CA PRO A 14 -2.74 5.38 -2.14
C PRO A 14 -2.51 3.98 -1.53
N ASN A 15 -3.45 3.07 -1.77
CA ASN A 15 -3.53 1.73 -1.18
C ASN A 15 -3.93 1.68 0.32
N ASP A 16 -4.87 2.50 0.79
CA ASP A 16 -5.50 2.33 2.11
C ASP A 16 -6.46 1.11 2.13
N VAL A 17 -5.87 -0.08 2.29
CA VAL A 17 -6.58 -1.37 2.37
C VAL A 17 -7.45 -1.44 3.63
N LEU A 18 -7.03 -0.80 4.72
CA LEU A 18 -7.77 -0.77 5.98
C LEU A 18 -9.05 0.08 5.84
N GLY A 19 -8.93 1.25 5.19
CA GLY A 19 -10.08 2.07 4.82
C GLY A 19 -11.03 1.33 3.86
N LEU A 20 -10.49 0.58 2.90
CA LEU A 20 -11.30 -0.23 1.98
C LEU A 20 -12.06 -1.35 2.71
N ALA A 21 -11.43 -2.04 3.65
CA ALA A 21 -12.06 -3.12 4.42
C ALA A 21 -13.25 -2.64 5.27
N ARG A 22 -13.26 -1.38 5.71
CA ARG A 22 -14.41 -0.77 6.41
C ARG A 22 -15.66 -0.69 5.52
N HIS A 23 -15.47 -0.57 4.21
CA HIS A 23 -16.55 -0.42 3.23
C HIS A 23 -16.87 -1.73 2.50
N LEU A 24 -15.96 -2.71 2.53
CA LEU A 24 -16.12 -4.01 1.88
C LEU A 24 -15.92 -5.14 2.91
N PRO A 25 -16.97 -5.59 3.61
CA PRO A 25 -16.87 -6.60 4.68
C PRO A 25 -16.31 -7.96 4.24
N ALA A 26 -16.32 -8.25 2.94
CA ALA A 26 -15.75 -9.47 2.36
C ALA A 26 -14.23 -9.38 2.12
N LEU A 27 -13.64 -8.19 2.25
CA LEU A 27 -12.20 -7.98 2.15
C LEU A 27 -11.57 -8.22 3.51
N ASP A 28 -10.69 -9.21 3.57
CA ASP A 28 -9.81 -9.41 4.72
C ASP A 28 -8.50 -8.64 4.49
N PRO A 29 -8.26 -7.53 5.22
CA PRO A 29 -7.06 -6.72 5.03
C PRO A 29 -5.78 -7.45 5.47
N GLU A 30 -5.86 -8.36 6.44
CA GLU A 30 -4.71 -9.15 6.91
C GLU A 30 -4.24 -10.16 5.85
N ARG A 31 -5.13 -10.52 4.92
CA ARG A 31 -4.86 -11.45 3.82
C ARG A 31 -4.76 -10.77 2.47
N TYR A 32 -4.86 -9.44 2.43
CA TYR A 32 -4.72 -8.68 1.20
C TYR A 32 -3.26 -8.67 0.74
N VAL A 33 -3.05 -9.00 -0.54
CA VAL A 33 -1.74 -8.96 -1.19
C VAL A 33 -1.82 -8.02 -2.39
N ASP A 34 -1.03 -6.95 -2.36
CA ASP A 34 -0.89 -6.04 -3.49
C ASP A 34 0.08 -6.61 -4.54
N GLU A 35 -0.47 -7.38 -5.47
CA GLU A 35 0.30 -7.97 -6.58
C GLU A 35 0.85 -6.90 -7.54
N GLN A 36 0.20 -5.74 -7.66
CA GLN A 36 0.69 -4.65 -8.51
C GLN A 36 1.95 -4.04 -7.90
N ALA A 37 1.96 -3.76 -6.60
CA ALA A 37 3.13 -3.30 -5.87
C ALA A 37 4.28 -4.32 -5.97
N ARG A 38 3.98 -5.63 -5.82
CA ARG A 38 4.99 -6.69 -5.98
C ARG A 38 5.64 -6.67 -7.36
N ARG A 39 4.85 -6.54 -8.43
CA ARG A 39 5.36 -6.48 -9.81
C ARG A 39 6.19 -5.23 -10.05
N ALA A 40 5.71 -4.07 -9.61
CA ALA A 40 6.42 -2.81 -9.76
C ALA A 40 7.77 -2.83 -9.02
N PHE A 41 7.82 -3.46 -7.84
CA PHE A 41 9.07 -3.68 -7.11
C PHE A 41 10.05 -4.53 -7.91
N ILE A 42 9.61 -5.70 -8.40
CA ILE A 42 10.45 -6.60 -9.22
C ILE A 42 10.99 -5.88 -10.46
N GLU A 43 10.13 -5.18 -11.18
CA GLU A 43 10.52 -4.41 -12.37
C GLU A 43 11.54 -3.32 -12.03
N SER A 44 11.36 -2.66 -10.89
CA SER A 44 12.28 -1.62 -10.41
C SER A 44 13.67 -2.18 -10.07
N LEU A 45 13.76 -3.41 -9.56
CA LEU A 45 15.05 -4.08 -9.32
C LEU A 45 15.80 -4.32 -10.62
N ASP A 46 15.10 -4.72 -11.68
CA ASP A 46 15.69 -4.95 -13.00
C ASP A 46 16.10 -3.62 -13.68
N ARG A 47 15.30 -2.57 -13.50
CA ARG A 47 15.55 -1.25 -14.08
C ARG A 47 16.73 -0.52 -13.42
N TRP A 48 16.92 -0.69 -12.11
CA TRP A 48 17.92 0.05 -11.32
C TRP A 48 18.84 -0.87 -10.50
N PRO A 49 19.61 -1.76 -11.16
CA PRO A 49 20.34 -2.83 -10.47
C PRO A 49 21.43 -2.31 -9.53
N THR A 50 22.07 -1.19 -9.86
CA THR A 50 23.10 -0.58 -9.00
C THR A 50 22.49 -0.02 -7.72
N LEU A 51 21.35 0.68 -7.84
CA LEU A 51 20.65 1.25 -6.69
C LEU A 51 20.10 0.14 -5.79
N ALA A 52 19.52 -0.90 -6.36
CA ALA A 52 19.06 -2.08 -5.63
C ALA A 52 20.18 -2.70 -4.79
N LYS A 53 21.38 -2.89 -5.36
CA LYS A 53 22.56 -3.40 -4.63
C LYS A 53 22.98 -2.49 -3.48
N LEU A 54 23.01 -1.18 -3.69
CA LEU A 54 23.35 -0.21 -2.65
C LEU A 54 22.34 -0.21 -1.50
N MET A 55 21.06 -0.40 -1.82
CA MET A 55 19.97 -0.51 -0.85
C MET A 55 19.84 -1.92 -0.24
N GLY A 56 20.65 -2.89 -0.66
CA GLY A 56 20.56 -4.28 -0.20
C GLY A 56 19.28 -5.01 -0.63
N LEU A 57 18.58 -4.49 -1.64
CA LEU A 57 17.32 -5.03 -2.14
C LEU A 57 17.57 -6.23 -3.05
N LYS A 58 16.76 -7.28 -2.89
CA LYS A 58 16.83 -8.53 -3.66
C LYS A 58 15.42 -8.99 -4.01
N ARG A 59 15.33 -9.81 -5.05
CA ARG A 59 14.08 -10.42 -5.51
C ARG A 59 13.64 -11.56 -4.59
#